data_AF-A0A3D2EM89-F1
#
_entry.id   AF-A0A3D2EM89-F1
#
_cell.length_a   1.000
_cell.length_b   1.000
_cell.length_c   1.000
_cell.angle_alpha   90.00
_cell.angle_beta   90.00
_cell.angle_gamma   90.00
#
_symmetry.space_group_name_H-M   'P 1'
#
loop_
_entity.id
_entity.type
_entity.pdbx_description
1 polymer ?
#
loop_
_entity_poly.entity_id
_entity_poly.type
_entity_poly.pdbx_seq_one_letter_code
_entity_poly.pdbx_strand_id
1 'polypeptide(L)'
;DEDEHHDEHEHHDEDEMQAEGGHAEFHAEFEMTCADTSSLTSLQTSVFDLFPSLEGLEVEVVTPAGQSGAELTPQSTEMSL
;
A
#
# COMPACT_ATOMS: atom_id res chain seq x y z
N ASP A 1 5.28 -40.87 -51.47
CA ASP A 1 4.13 -41.46 -50.77
C ASP A 1 4.35 -41.24 -49.29
N GLU A 2 3.64 -40.35 -48.59
CA GLU A 2 2.23 -40.00 -48.75
C GLU A 2 1.99 -38.47 -48.68
N ASP A 3 1.12 -38.04 -49.60
CA ASP A 3 0.32 -36.80 -49.76
C ASP A 3 -0.44 -36.37 -48.46
N GLU A 4 -1.00 -35.19 -48.20
CA GLU A 4 -1.16 -33.85 -48.83
C GLU A 4 -2.12 -33.00 -47.93
N HIS A 5 -2.01 -31.65 -47.97
CA HIS A 5 -3.04 -30.58 -47.75
C HIS A 5 -3.78 -30.42 -46.38
N HIS A 6 -4.24 -29.25 -45.88
CA HIS A 6 -4.05 -27.79 -46.04
C HIS A 6 -4.96 -27.10 -44.96
N ASP A 7 -4.82 -25.78 -44.78
CA ASP A 7 -5.74 -24.81 -44.14
C ASP A 7 -5.95 -24.88 -42.61
N GLU A 8 -5.38 -23.94 -41.85
CA GLU A 8 -5.93 -22.61 -41.51
C GLU A 8 -7.01 -22.69 -40.43
N HIS A 9 -6.65 -22.40 -39.17
CA HIS A 9 -7.49 -21.62 -38.26
C HIS A 9 -6.61 -20.86 -37.29
N GLU A 10 -6.58 -19.56 -37.53
CA GLU A 10 -6.26 -18.51 -36.57
C GLU A 10 -7.03 -18.77 -35.26
N HIS A 11 -6.30 -19.18 -34.23
CA HIS A 11 -6.70 -18.87 -32.87
C HIS A 11 -5.64 -17.89 -32.36
N HIS A 12 -5.93 -16.62 -32.64
CA HIS A 12 -5.60 -15.53 -31.74
C HIS A 12 -6.26 -15.92 -30.42
N ASP A 13 -5.59 -16.74 -29.61
CA ASP A 13 -5.87 -16.79 -28.19
C ASP A 13 -5.35 -15.46 -27.67
N GLU A 14 -6.19 -14.45 -27.90
CA GLU A 14 -6.52 -13.37 -26.99
C GLU A 14 -5.49 -13.34 -25.87
N ASP A 15 -4.52 -12.45 -26.08
CA ASP A 15 -3.71 -11.78 -25.08
C ASP A 15 -4.68 -11.15 -24.07
N GLU A 16 -5.40 -12.00 -23.34
CA GLU A 16 -6.05 -11.68 -22.10
C GLU A 16 -4.88 -11.55 -21.14
N MET A 17 -4.18 -10.42 -21.29
CA MET A 17 -3.59 -9.74 -20.17
C MET A 17 -4.75 -9.47 -19.22
N GLN A 18 -5.16 -10.51 -18.49
CA GLN A 18 -5.79 -10.38 -17.20
C GLN A 18 -4.82 -9.49 -16.45
N ALA A 19 -5.13 -8.19 -16.47
CA ALA A 19 -4.57 -7.25 -15.54
C ALA A 19 -5.06 -7.75 -14.19
N GLU A 20 -4.33 -8.71 -13.62
CA GLU A 20 -4.44 -9.21 -12.27
C GLU A 20 -4.67 -7.97 -11.41
N GLY A 21 -5.88 -7.87 -10.88
CA GLY A 21 -6.36 -6.64 -10.27
C GLY A 21 -5.41 -6.17 -9.18
N GLY A 22 -4.88 -4.97 -9.38
CA GLY A 22 -5.02 -3.91 -8.40
C GLY A 22 -4.19 -4.03 -7.13
N HIS A 23 -2.86 -4.08 -7.25
CA HIS A 23 -2.02 -3.49 -6.20
C HIS A 23 -1.92 -1.99 -6.47
N ALA A 24 -2.75 -1.21 -5.77
CA ALA A 24 -2.64 0.25 -5.79
C ALA A 24 -1.63 0.68 -4.72
N GLU A 25 -0.43 1.06 -5.13
CA GLU A 25 0.50 1.77 -4.25
C GLU A 25 0.29 3.28 -4.35
N PHE A 26 0.48 3.99 -3.25
CA PHE A 26 0.58 5.44 -3.24
C PHE A 26 1.62 5.87 -2.21
N HIS A 27 2.31 6.96 -2.51
CA HIS A 27 3.30 7.57 -1.63
C HIS A 27 2.83 8.98 -1.28
N ALA A 28 2.89 9.33 0.01
CA ALA A 28 2.53 10.65 0.50
C ALA A 28 3.58 11.11 1.51
N GLU A 29 4.02 12.36 1.36
CA GLU A 29 5.00 13.00 2.25
C GLU A 29 4.39 14.29 2.80
N PHE A 30 4.58 14.51 4.10
CA PHE A 30 4.06 15.67 4.81
C PHE A 30 5.18 16.33 5.60
N GLU A 31 5.28 17.66 5.53
CA GLU A 31 6.17 18.45 6.38
C GLU A 31 5.32 19.32 7.31
N MET A 32 5.64 19.29 8.60
CA MET A 32 4.94 20.05 9.63
C MET A 32 5.94 20.87 10.44
N THR A 33 5.58 22.10 10.79
CA THR A 33 6.37 22.94 11.71
C THR A 33 5.72 22.93 13.09
N CYS A 34 6.41 22.35 14.08
CA CYS A 34 6.01 22.37 15.48
C CYS A 34 6.73 23.51 16.21
N ALA A 35 6.03 24.22 17.10
CA ALA A 35 6.65 25.23 17.97
C ALA A 35 7.60 24.62 18.99
N ASP A 36 7.28 23.41 19.48
CA ASP A 36 8.11 22.60 20.36
C ASP A 36 7.97 21.13 19.93
N THR A 37 9.03 20.56 19.38
CA THR A 37 9.04 19.14 18.97
C THR A 37 9.21 18.19 20.14
N SER A 38 9.67 18.67 21.31
CA SER A 38 9.89 17.84 22.49
C SER A 38 8.61 17.46 23.22
N SER A 39 7.49 18.12 22.92
CA SER A 39 6.17 17.81 23.48
C SER A 39 5.39 16.75 22.69
N LEU A 40 5.96 16.16 21.64
CA LEU A 40 5.33 15.10 20.87
C LEU A 40 5.34 13.78 21.66
N THR A 41 4.17 13.29 22.04
CA THR A 41 4.02 12.08 22.88
C THR A 41 3.29 10.94 22.18
N SER A 42 2.57 11.22 21.09
CA SER A 42 1.84 10.20 20.34
C SER A 42 1.60 10.63 18.89
N LEU A 43 1.34 9.64 18.04
CA LEU A 43 0.85 9.78 16.67
C LEU A 43 -0.49 9.08 16.57
N GLN A 44 -1.47 9.75 15.97
CA GLN A 44 -2.79 9.20 15.70
C GLN A 44 -3.14 9.39 14.23
N THR A 45 -3.83 8.41 13.65
CA THR A 45 -4.26 8.46 12.25
C THR A 45 -5.77 8.28 12.11
N SER A 46 -6.32 8.91 11.06
CA SER A 46 -7.71 8.73 10.59
C SER A 46 -7.76 8.09 9.20
N VAL A 47 -6.64 7.52 8.73
CA VAL A 47 -6.54 6.98 7.35
C VAL A 47 -7.56 5.86 7.08
N PHE A 48 -7.93 5.09 8.10
CA PHE A 48 -8.93 4.02 8.00
C PHE A 48 -10.34 4.54 7.70
N ASP A 49 -10.65 5.79 8.07
CA ASP A 49 -11.92 6.43 7.72
C ASP A 49 -11.97 6.83 6.24
N LEU A 50 -10.81 7.16 5.67
CA LEU A 50 -10.65 7.53 4.26
C LEU A 50 -10.56 6.30 3.35
N PHE A 51 -9.95 5.21 3.85
CA PHE A 51 -9.74 3.97 3.14
C PHE A 51 -10.27 2.77 3.97
N PRO A 52 -11.58 2.48 3.92
CA PRO A 52 -12.20 1.45 4.77
C PRO A 52 -11.71 0.02 4.51
N SER A 53 -11.06 -0.22 3.37
CA SER A 53 -10.45 -1.52 3.03
C SER A 53 -9.01 -1.67 3.53
N LEU A 54 -8.41 -0.62 4.13
CA LEU A 54 -7.07 -0.70 4.69
C LEU A 54 -7.12 -1.45 6.02
N GLU A 55 -6.39 -2.56 6.11
CA GLU A 55 -6.43 -3.46 7.28
C GLU A 55 -5.33 -3.15 8.31
N GLY A 56 -4.20 -2.60 7.86
CA GLY A 56 -3.07 -2.27 8.71
C GLY A 56 -2.24 -1.13 8.15
N LEU A 57 -1.52 -0.45 9.04
CA LEU A 57 -0.55 0.60 8.73
C LEU A 57 0.70 0.39 9.57
N GLU A 58 1.81 0.06 8.92
CA GLU A 58 3.12 0.01 9.57
C GLU A 58 3.67 1.42 9.70
N VAL A 59 3.93 1.84 10.94
CA VAL A 59 4.45 3.16 11.27
C VAL A 59 5.85 3.02 11.83
N GLU A 60 6.78 3.81 11.30
CA GLU A 60 8.14 3.93 11.79
C GLU A 60 8.43 5.41 12.11
N VAL A 61 9.05 5.66 13.25
CA VAL A 61 9.32 7.02 13.73
C VAL A 61 10.76 7.13 14.18
N VAL A 62 11.41 8.22 13.79
CA VAL A 62 12.76 8.56 14.26
C VAL A 62 12.70 9.92 14.93
N THR A 63 13.08 9.96 16.21
CA THR A 63 13.14 11.16 17.04
C THR A 63 14.54 11.31 17.64
N PRO A 64 14.85 12.45 18.29
CA PRO A 64 16.08 12.57 19.08
C PRO A 64 16.21 11.55 20.21
N ALA A 65 15.10 10.95 20.68
CA ALA A 65 15.11 9.91 21.70
C ALA A 65 15.42 8.51 21.15
N GLY A 66 15.27 8.29 19.84
CA GLY A 66 15.54 7.01 19.18
C GLY A 66 14.57 6.71 18.03
N GLN A 67 14.67 5.48 17.51
CA GLN A 67 13.75 4.92 16.52
C GLN A 67 12.74 3.98 17.19
N SER A 68 11.48 4.07 16.79
CA SER A 68 10.39 3.18 17.21
C SER A 68 9.51 2.81 16.02
N GLY A 69 8.70 1.76 16.19
CA GLY A 69 7.72 1.35 15.19
C GLY A 69 6.55 0.60 15.81
N ALA A 70 5.40 0.62 15.13
CA ALA A 70 4.20 -0.11 15.54
C ALA A 70 3.29 -0.34 14.33
N GLU A 71 2.46 -1.37 14.44
CA GLU A 71 1.34 -1.59 13.53
C GLU A 71 0.10 -0.91 14.11
N LEU A 72 -0.52 -0.06 13.30
CA LEU A 72 -1.85 0.50 13.58
C LEU A 72 -2.89 -0.27 12.79
N THR A 73 -4.06 -0.45 13.37
CA THR A 73 -5.22 -1.12 12.75
C THR A 73 -6.47 -0.27 12.97
N PRO A 74 -7.60 -0.55 12.32
CA PRO A 74 -8.85 0.16 12.58
C PRO A 74 -9.32 0.06 14.05
N GLN A 75 -8.82 -0.91 14.84
CA GLN A 75 -9.12 -1.05 16.27
C GLN A 75 -8.09 -0.36 17.18
N SER A 76 -6.94 0.04 16.65
CA SER A 76 -5.84 0.68 17.38
C SER A 76 -5.12 1.67 16.48
N THR A 77 -5.59 2.92 16.49
CA THR A 77 -5.17 3.97 15.55
C THR A 77 -4.14 4.95 16.11
N GLU A 78 -3.57 4.65 17.29
CA GLU A 78 -2.63 5.51 18.00
C GLU A 78 -1.36 4.75 18.38
N MET A 79 -0.21 5.41 18.23
CA MET A 79 1.11 5.01 18.71
C MET A 79 1.60 6.02 19.72
N SER A 80 2.19 5.57 20.83
CA SER A 80 2.95 6.43 21.75
C SER A 80 4.41 6.58 21.30
N LEU A 81 4.97 7.78 21.50
CA LEU A 81 6.36 8.14 21.15
C LEU A 81 7.29 8.16 22.37
#